data_AF-A0A9D8QY36-F1
#
_entry.id   AF-A0A9D8QY36-F1
#
_cell.length_a   1.000
_cell.length_b   1.000
_cell.length_c   1.000
_cell.angle_alpha   90.00
_cell.angle_beta   90.00
_cell.angle_gamma   90.00
#
_symmetry.space_group_name_H-M   'P 1'
#
loop_
_entity.id
_entity.type
_entity.pdbx_description
1 polymer ?
#
loop_
_entity_poly.entity_id
_entity_poly.type
_entity_poly.pdbx_seq_one_letter_code
_entity_poly.pdbx_strand_id
1 'polypeptide(L)'
;MKRILFALAALLALAAGCTKTNPEHQGHQYVDLGLSIKWATCNVGAAKPEEAGDYFAWGEAESYYVAGDALAVEATWKAGKSAGYNWESYKWSDNKGTVFHKYVTDSKYGTVDNKSVLELADDAARAAWGGKWRMPTREEWQELRDNCSWVWTSQGGVAGYSVTSKINGESIFLPAVGHRFSTQIYDSRMPDYADYGKYWTASLTSGQPCYADCWDVTPSNSSFGNAWRYLGLPVRPVMK
;
A
#
# COMPACT_ATOMS: atom_id res chain seq x y z
N MET A 1 -61.08 -17.27 -29.91
CA MET A 1 -60.00 -17.04 -28.91
C MET A 1 -58.79 -16.47 -29.64
N LYS A 2 -58.63 -15.14 -29.67
CA LYS A 2 -57.46 -14.46 -30.27
C LYS A 2 -56.41 -14.29 -29.17
N ARG A 3 -55.28 -14.98 -29.28
CA ARG A 3 -54.12 -14.81 -28.38
C ARG A 3 -53.32 -13.60 -28.87
N ILE A 4 -53.31 -12.54 -28.08
CA ILE A 4 -52.47 -11.35 -28.28
C ILE A 4 -51.09 -11.69 -27.70
N LEU A 5 -50.08 -11.76 -28.55
CA LEU A 5 -48.68 -11.88 -28.14
C LEU A 5 -48.14 -10.49 -27.81
N PHE A 6 -47.77 -10.24 -26.55
CA PHE A 6 -46.97 -9.08 -26.18
C PHE A 6 -45.51 -9.38 -26.50
N ALA A 7 -44.95 -8.72 -27.52
CA ALA A 7 -43.51 -8.69 -27.73
C ALA A 7 -42.91 -7.58 -26.85
N LEU A 8 -42.21 -7.96 -25.77
CA LEU A 8 -41.31 -7.06 -25.07
C LEU A 8 -40.09 -6.81 -25.98
N ALA A 9 -39.99 -5.59 -26.52
CA ALA A 9 -38.76 -5.12 -27.13
C ALA A 9 -37.78 -4.75 -25.99
N ALA A 10 -36.84 -5.64 -25.68
CA ALA A 10 -35.69 -5.31 -24.85
C ALA A 10 -34.74 -4.46 -25.69
N LEU A 11 -34.67 -3.15 -25.40
CA LEU A 11 -33.69 -2.25 -26.00
C LEU A 11 -32.33 -2.55 -25.36
N LEU A 12 -31.52 -3.38 -26.03
CA LEU A 12 -30.13 -3.60 -25.62
C LEU A 12 -29.31 -2.39 -26.11
N ALA A 13 -29.11 -1.40 -25.23
CA ALA A 13 -28.14 -0.35 -25.48
C ALA A 13 -26.74 -0.98 -25.40
N LEU A 14 -26.11 -1.21 -26.56
CA LEU A 14 -24.67 -1.45 -26.64
C LEU A 14 -23.98 -0.14 -26.23
N ALA A 15 -23.57 -0.05 -24.97
CA ALA A 15 -22.58 0.93 -24.57
C ALA A 15 -21.28 0.60 -25.31
N ALA A 16 -20.91 1.44 -26.27
CA ALA A 16 -19.60 1.42 -26.88
C ALA A 16 -18.58 1.66 -25.75
N GLY A 17 -17.92 0.58 -25.31
CA GLY A 17 -16.91 0.61 -24.26
C GLY A 17 -15.67 1.36 -24.74
N CYS A 18 -15.70 2.69 -24.68
CA CYS A 18 -14.48 3.47 -24.60
C CYS A 18 -13.96 3.29 -23.17
N THR A 19 -13.12 2.29 -22.93
CA THR A 19 -12.43 2.15 -21.64
C THR A 19 -11.53 3.37 -21.48
N LYS A 20 -11.95 4.31 -20.64
CA LYS A 20 -11.13 5.47 -20.23
C LYS A 20 -9.86 4.90 -19.60
N THR A 21 -8.73 5.01 -20.29
CA THR A 21 -7.42 4.65 -19.72
C THR A 21 -6.99 5.74 -18.76
N ASN A 22 -6.51 5.35 -17.58
CA ASN A 22 -6.00 6.29 -16.60
C ASN A 22 -4.76 7.02 -17.15
N PRO A 23 -4.56 8.31 -16.80
CA PRO A 23 -3.33 9.01 -17.16
C PRO A 23 -2.10 8.38 -16.48
N GLU A 24 -0.92 8.61 -17.06
CA GLU A 24 0.34 8.00 -16.65
C GLU A 24 1.42 9.05 -16.33
N HIS A 25 2.26 8.75 -15.34
CA HIS A 25 3.49 9.49 -15.04
C HIS A 25 4.64 8.51 -14.81
N GLN A 26 5.75 8.68 -15.53
CA GLN A 26 6.90 7.77 -15.48
C GLN A 26 6.52 6.30 -15.77
N GLY A 27 5.53 6.07 -16.66
CA GLY A 27 5.05 4.72 -16.99
C GLY A 27 4.11 4.09 -15.96
N HIS A 28 3.63 4.87 -14.97
CA HIS A 28 2.73 4.39 -13.94
C HIS A 28 1.40 5.14 -13.97
N GLN A 29 0.30 4.40 -13.98
CA GLN A 29 -1.05 4.95 -14.01
C GLN A 29 -1.45 5.55 -12.66
N TYR A 30 -2.25 6.61 -12.70
CA TYR A 30 -2.78 7.28 -11.53
C TYR A 30 -4.23 7.71 -11.71
N VAL A 31 -4.91 7.91 -10.60
CA VAL A 31 -6.26 8.47 -10.53
C VAL A 31 -6.20 9.78 -9.75
N ASP A 32 -6.78 10.83 -10.33
CA ASP A 32 -7.06 12.07 -9.62
C ASP A 32 -8.44 11.94 -8.97
N LEU A 33 -8.44 11.72 -7.65
CA LEU A 33 -9.65 11.58 -6.84
C LEU A 33 -10.27 12.95 -6.47
N GLY A 34 -9.74 14.06 -6.99
CA GLY A 34 -10.14 15.40 -6.58
C GLY A 34 -9.66 15.79 -5.18
N LEU A 35 -8.69 15.06 -4.63
CA LEU A 35 -8.04 15.30 -3.35
C LEU A 35 -6.79 16.20 -3.51
N SER A 36 -6.06 16.44 -2.43
CA SER A 36 -4.82 17.24 -2.46
C SER A 36 -3.69 16.62 -3.31
N ILE A 37 -3.75 15.31 -3.55
CA ILE A 37 -2.75 14.50 -4.27
C ILE A 37 -3.41 13.45 -5.17
N LYS A 38 -2.64 12.96 -6.15
CA LYS A 38 -3.03 11.90 -7.09
C LYS A 38 -2.52 10.56 -6.58
N TRP A 39 -3.35 9.53 -6.71
CA TRP A 39 -3.06 8.19 -6.20
C TRP A 39 -2.72 7.23 -7.34
N ALA A 40 -1.68 6.42 -7.16
CA ALA A 40 -1.35 5.36 -8.11
C ALA A 40 -2.46 4.30 -8.17
N THR A 41 -2.66 3.72 -9.35
CA THR A 41 -3.60 2.61 -9.55
C THR A 41 -3.09 1.29 -8.98
N CYS A 42 -1.78 1.13 -8.79
CA CYS A 42 -1.13 -0.10 -8.32
C CYS A 42 -0.18 0.17 -7.14
N ASN A 43 0.12 -0.88 -6.35
CA ASN A 43 1.23 -0.86 -5.41
C ASN A 43 2.58 -0.81 -6.16
N VAL A 44 3.65 -0.38 -5.48
CA VAL A 44 5.01 -0.55 -6.02
C VAL A 44 5.25 -2.03 -6.31
N GLY A 45 5.74 -2.36 -7.51
CA GLY A 45 6.00 -3.74 -7.93
C GLY A 45 4.78 -4.50 -8.49
N ALA A 46 3.57 -3.91 -8.46
CA ALA A 46 2.37 -4.50 -9.03
C ALA A 46 2.08 -3.99 -10.45
N ALA A 47 1.64 -4.87 -11.34
CA ALA A 47 1.18 -4.51 -12.68
C ALA A 47 -0.33 -4.21 -12.71
N LYS A 48 -1.10 -4.78 -11.77
CA LYS A 48 -2.55 -4.58 -11.65
C LYS A 48 -2.96 -4.08 -10.26
N PRO A 49 -4.11 -3.37 -10.14
CA PRO A 49 -4.54 -2.80 -8.87
C PRO A 49 -4.73 -3.83 -7.75
N GLU A 50 -5.16 -5.04 -8.10
CA GLU A 50 -5.40 -6.15 -7.17
C GLU A 50 -4.15 -6.93 -6.74
N GLU A 51 -3.03 -6.77 -7.44
CA GLU A 51 -1.78 -7.47 -7.11
C GLU A 51 -1.10 -6.86 -5.89
N ALA A 52 -0.44 -7.70 -5.10
CA ALA A 52 0.24 -7.27 -3.88
C ALA A 52 1.34 -6.23 -4.13
N GLY A 53 2.12 -6.45 -5.18
CA GLY A 53 3.37 -5.74 -5.40
C GLY A 53 4.46 -6.20 -4.42
N ASP A 54 5.48 -5.37 -4.26
CA ASP A 54 6.59 -5.61 -3.37
C ASP A 54 6.31 -5.07 -1.95
N TYR A 55 7.07 -5.60 -0.99
CA TYR A 55 7.00 -5.28 0.43
C TYR A 55 8.31 -4.62 0.86
N PHE A 56 8.21 -3.54 1.62
CA PHE A 56 9.37 -2.72 1.99
C PHE A 56 9.42 -2.56 3.50
N ALA A 57 10.62 -2.56 4.07
CA ALA A 57 10.80 -2.06 5.43
C ALA A 57 10.73 -0.53 5.42
N TRP A 58 10.22 0.07 6.49
CA TRP A 58 10.00 1.52 6.53
C TRP A 58 11.33 2.28 6.45
N GLY A 59 11.45 3.18 5.48
CA GLY A 59 12.68 3.93 5.21
C GLY A 59 13.75 3.14 4.45
N GLU A 60 13.46 1.95 3.95
CA GLU A 60 14.34 1.24 3.02
C GLU A 60 13.79 1.28 1.60
N ALA A 61 14.66 1.66 0.66
CA ALA A 61 14.32 1.89 -0.74
C ALA A 61 14.07 0.60 -1.55
N GLU A 62 14.44 -0.56 -1.01
CA GLU A 62 14.38 -1.84 -1.70
C GLU A 62 13.74 -2.93 -0.83
N SER A 63 13.06 -3.88 -1.49
CA SER A 63 12.62 -5.13 -0.87
C SER A 63 13.83 -6.03 -0.53
N TYR A 64 13.61 -6.98 0.38
CA TYR A 64 14.68 -7.83 0.92
C TYR A 64 14.94 -9.11 0.11
N TYR A 65 14.12 -9.39 -0.89
CA TYR A 65 14.18 -10.58 -1.73
C TYR A 65 14.43 -10.22 -3.19
N VAL A 66 14.78 -11.22 -4.00
CA VAL A 66 14.95 -11.08 -5.44
C VAL A 66 13.57 -10.83 -6.10
N ALA A 67 13.55 -10.02 -7.16
CA ALA A 67 12.32 -9.66 -7.86
C ALA A 67 11.50 -10.91 -8.27
N GLY A 68 10.20 -10.87 -8.02
CA GLY A 68 9.27 -11.99 -8.26
C GLY A 68 8.91 -12.81 -7.01
N ASP A 69 9.67 -12.67 -5.92
CA ASP A 69 9.47 -13.50 -4.71
C ASP A 69 8.58 -12.84 -3.64
N ALA A 70 7.89 -11.73 -3.95
CA ALA A 70 7.09 -10.98 -2.97
C ALA A 70 6.06 -11.86 -2.23
N LEU A 71 5.40 -12.75 -2.97
CA LEU A 71 4.43 -13.69 -2.44
C LEU A 71 4.99 -15.11 -2.22
N ALA A 72 6.28 -15.35 -2.44
CA ALA A 72 6.86 -16.67 -2.22
C ALA A 72 6.79 -17.06 -0.73
N VAL A 73 6.43 -18.32 -0.45
CA VAL A 73 6.50 -18.86 0.93
C VAL A 73 7.97 -18.99 1.34
N GLU A 74 8.82 -19.45 0.42
CA GLU A 74 10.27 -19.51 0.54
C GLU A 74 10.89 -18.53 -0.47
N ALA A 75 11.21 -17.32 -0.02
CA ALA A 75 11.80 -16.29 -0.87
C ALA A 75 13.33 -16.45 -1.00
N THR A 76 13.86 -16.05 -2.15
CA THR A 76 15.30 -15.89 -2.35
C THR A 76 15.74 -14.54 -1.78
N TRP A 77 16.45 -14.56 -0.67
CA TRP A 77 16.87 -13.35 0.03
C TRP A 77 18.10 -12.69 -0.59
N LYS A 78 18.11 -11.36 -0.62
CA LYS A 78 19.30 -10.58 -0.98
C LYS A 78 20.41 -10.78 0.06
N ALA A 79 21.65 -10.51 -0.34
CA ALA A 79 22.81 -10.58 0.55
C ALA A 79 22.59 -9.71 1.81
N GLY A 80 22.83 -10.29 2.99
CA GLY A 80 22.61 -9.62 4.28
C GLY A 80 21.14 -9.52 4.73
N LYS A 81 20.19 -10.09 3.98
CA LYS A 81 18.75 -10.04 4.29
C LYS A 81 18.14 -11.44 4.52
N SER A 82 18.95 -12.47 4.74
CA SER A 82 18.50 -13.85 4.93
C SER A 82 17.64 -14.08 6.18
N ALA A 83 17.71 -13.18 7.16
CA ALA A 83 16.85 -13.20 8.32
C ALA A 83 15.45 -12.61 8.01
N GLY A 84 15.28 -11.99 6.83
CA GLY A 84 14.03 -11.42 6.36
C GLY A 84 13.64 -10.13 7.06
N TYR A 85 12.34 -9.86 7.16
CA TYR A 85 11.80 -8.61 7.72
C TYR A 85 11.84 -8.67 9.25
N ASN A 86 13.02 -8.39 9.81
CA ASN A 86 13.28 -8.36 11.25
C ASN A 86 14.34 -7.30 11.59
N TRP A 87 14.63 -7.13 12.88
CA TRP A 87 15.63 -6.17 13.33
C TRP A 87 17.04 -6.46 12.82
N GLU A 88 17.46 -7.72 12.75
CA GLU A 88 18.81 -8.09 12.29
C GLU A 88 19.10 -7.65 10.86
N SER A 89 18.07 -7.56 10.03
CA SER A 89 18.19 -7.11 8.64
C SER A 89 17.90 -5.62 8.46
N TYR A 90 17.38 -4.92 9.47
CA TYR A 90 16.90 -3.54 9.34
C TYR A 90 18.03 -2.51 9.40
N LYS A 91 18.17 -1.72 8.33
CA LYS A 91 19.28 -0.78 8.12
C LYS A 91 19.37 0.32 9.17
N TRP A 92 18.23 0.79 9.69
CA TRP A 92 18.18 2.00 10.52
C TRP A 92 18.21 1.72 12.02
N SER A 93 18.50 0.49 12.45
CA SER A 93 18.68 0.15 13.86
C SER A 93 20.01 -0.58 14.13
N ASP A 94 20.32 -0.72 15.41
CA ASP A 94 21.43 -1.51 15.96
C ASP A 94 21.23 -3.03 15.86
N ASN A 95 20.49 -3.50 14.85
CA ASN A 95 20.07 -4.88 14.65
C ASN A 95 19.17 -5.46 15.75
N LYS A 96 18.76 -4.65 16.74
CA LYS A 96 17.92 -5.07 17.88
C LYS A 96 16.70 -4.17 18.08
N GLY A 97 16.63 -3.05 17.36
CA GLY A 97 15.58 -2.06 17.52
C GLY A 97 15.67 -1.30 18.85
N THR A 98 16.86 -1.26 19.46
CA THR A 98 17.08 -0.53 20.72
C THR A 98 17.65 0.87 20.48
N VAL A 99 18.52 0.99 19.47
CA VAL A 99 19.06 2.27 19.00
C VAL A 99 18.78 2.40 17.51
N PHE A 100 18.40 3.60 17.08
CA PHE A 100 18.11 3.97 15.70
C PHE A 100 19.08 5.05 15.23
N HIS A 101 19.41 5.01 13.95
CA HIS A 101 20.39 5.91 13.33
C HIS A 101 19.75 7.02 12.48
N LYS A 102 18.42 6.96 12.27
CA LYS A 102 17.67 7.94 11.49
C LYS A 102 16.18 7.92 11.85
N TYR A 103 15.54 9.08 11.75
CA TYR A 103 14.14 9.31 12.14
C TYR A 103 13.96 9.06 13.64
N VAL A 104 14.74 9.79 14.44
CA VAL A 104 14.79 9.66 15.90
C VAL A 104 14.21 10.93 16.50
N THR A 105 13.06 10.80 17.15
CA THR A 105 12.34 11.90 17.81
C THR A 105 12.37 11.82 19.34
N ASP A 106 13.01 10.77 19.89
CA ASP A 106 13.20 10.58 21.33
C ASP A 106 14.62 10.09 21.59
N SER A 107 15.36 10.84 22.40
CA SER A 107 16.76 10.59 22.77
C SER A 107 17.02 9.23 23.43
N LYS A 108 15.98 8.58 23.97
CA LYS A 108 16.07 7.21 24.48
C LYS A 108 16.49 6.20 23.40
N TYR A 109 16.21 6.52 22.14
CA TYR A 109 16.39 5.63 21.00
C TYR A 109 17.59 5.99 20.12
N GLY A 110 18.40 7.00 20.48
CA GLY A 110 19.59 7.39 19.73
C GLY A 110 19.75 8.91 19.60
N THR A 111 20.62 9.33 18.68
CA THR A 111 20.83 10.75 18.39
C THR A 111 19.60 11.33 17.69
N VAL A 112 18.95 12.30 18.33
CA VAL A 112 17.72 12.93 17.84
C VAL A 112 17.99 13.76 16.57
N ASP A 113 17.25 13.49 15.51
CA ASP A 113 17.22 14.27 14.27
C ASP A 113 15.87 14.97 14.02
N ASN A 114 14.85 14.67 14.85
CA ASN A 114 13.48 15.19 14.77
C ASN A 114 12.80 14.98 13.41
N LYS A 115 13.27 14.03 12.58
CA LYS A 115 12.61 13.70 11.32
C LYS A 115 11.48 12.72 11.59
N SER A 116 10.26 13.14 11.30
CA SER A 116 9.04 12.33 11.49
C SER A 116 8.36 11.93 10.17
N VAL A 117 8.92 12.31 9.02
CA VAL A 117 8.44 11.93 7.69
C VAL A 117 9.64 11.51 6.86
N LEU A 118 9.47 10.46 6.03
CA LEU A 118 10.54 9.96 5.16
C LEU A 118 11.10 11.06 4.26
N GLU A 119 12.41 11.11 4.19
CA GLU A 119 13.11 11.82 3.14
C GLU A 119 12.99 11.03 1.83
N LEU A 120 12.96 11.75 0.71
CA LEU A 120 12.82 11.12 -0.62
C LEU A 120 13.90 10.09 -0.95
N ALA A 121 15.09 10.18 -0.33
CA ALA A 121 16.17 9.22 -0.50
C ALA A 121 15.90 7.85 0.16
N ASP A 122 14.96 7.80 1.11
CA ASP A 122 14.58 6.60 1.87
C ASP A 122 13.16 6.13 1.52
N ASP A 123 12.54 6.73 0.51
CA ASP A 123 11.18 6.44 0.08
C ASP A 123 11.19 5.38 -1.02
N ALA A 124 10.59 4.22 -0.74
CA ALA A 124 10.55 3.09 -1.67
C ALA A 124 9.85 3.41 -2.99
N ALA A 125 8.76 4.20 -2.97
CA ALA A 125 8.06 4.58 -4.19
C ALA A 125 8.89 5.56 -5.03
N ARG A 126 9.58 6.51 -4.39
CA ARG A 126 10.51 7.41 -5.07
C ARG A 126 11.67 6.64 -5.70
N ALA A 127 12.25 5.70 -4.97
CA ALA A 127 13.37 4.91 -5.46
C ALA A 127 12.97 4.01 -6.64
N ALA A 128 11.81 3.36 -6.55
CA ALA A 128 11.34 2.45 -7.58
C ALA A 128 10.83 3.16 -8.85
N TRP A 129 10.05 4.23 -8.70
CA TRP A 129 9.32 4.85 -9.81
C TRP A 129 9.86 6.24 -10.23
N GLY A 130 10.79 6.80 -9.46
CA GLY A 130 11.45 8.06 -9.80
C GLY A 130 10.59 9.30 -9.56
N GLY A 131 10.84 10.35 -10.35
CA GLY A 131 10.38 11.74 -10.11
C GLY A 131 8.95 11.87 -9.61
N LYS A 132 8.62 12.86 -8.77
CA LYS A 132 7.31 13.07 -8.11
C LYS A 132 6.69 11.94 -7.27
N TRP A 133 6.83 10.67 -7.62
CA TRP A 133 6.29 9.54 -6.85
C TRP A 133 6.91 9.46 -5.46
N ARG A 134 6.10 9.12 -4.46
CA ARG A 134 6.50 8.90 -3.07
C ARG A 134 5.43 8.11 -2.31
N MET A 135 5.75 7.67 -1.10
CA MET A 135 4.81 7.14 -0.14
C MET A 135 3.86 8.23 0.40
N PRO A 136 2.55 7.96 0.55
CA PRO A 136 1.56 8.85 1.18
C PRO A 136 1.90 9.15 2.64
N THR A 137 1.73 10.40 3.08
CA THR A 137 1.87 10.73 4.51
C THR A 137 0.62 10.28 5.29
N ARG A 138 0.69 10.33 6.62
CA ARG A 138 -0.48 10.11 7.49
C ARG A 138 -1.64 11.03 7.10
N GLU A 139 -1.39 12.32 6.88
CA GLU A 139 -2.43 13.31 6.59
C GLU A 139 -3.15 13.01 5.27
N GLU A 140 -2.43 12.47 4.29
CA GLU A 140 -3.00 12.13 2.98
C GLU A 140 -3.83 10.84 3.02
N TRP A 141 -3.42 9.85 3.81
CA TRP A 141 -4.27 8.70 4.12
C TRP A 141 -5.54 9.13 4.88
N GLN A 142 -5.42 10.09 5.80
CA GLN A 142 -6.56 10.65 6.52
C GLN A 142 -7.52 11.37 5.55
N GLU A 143 -7.00 12.20 4.64
CA GLU A 143 -7.78 12.87 3.60
C GLU A 143 -8.54 11.85 2.72
N LEU A 144 -7.87 10.75 2.34
CA LEU A 144 -8.49 9.67 1.57
C LEU A 144 -9.67 9.02 2.33
N ARG A 145 -9.54 8.75 3.63
CA ARG A 145 -10.65 8.22 4.44
C ARG A 145 -11.81 9.19 4.53
N ASP A 146 -11.53 10.46 4.82
CA ASP A 146 -12.59 11.41 5.12
C ASP A 146 -13.42 11.74 3.87
N ASN A 147 -12.76 11.82 2.71
CA ASN A 147 -13.36 12.28 1.47
C ASN A 147 -13.77 11.16 0.51
N CYS A 148 -13.58 9.88 0.86
CA CYS A 148 -14.01 8.75 0.04
C CYS A 148 -15.05 7.86 0.73
N SER A 149 -15.82 7.13 -0.06
CA SER A 149 -16.58 5.96 0.36
C SER A 149 -15.71 4.72 0.21
N TRP A 150 -15.74 3.84 1.22
CA TRP A 150 -14.94 2.62 1.26
C TRP A 150 -15.90 1.42 1.29
N VAL A 151 -15.88 0.62 0.23
CA VAL A 151 -16.74 -0.57 0.09
C VAL A 151 -15.86 -1.81 -0.02
N TRP A 152 -15.96 -2.71 0.96
CA TRP A 152 -15.27 -3.99 0.90
C TRP A 152 -15.81 -4.83 -0.25
N THR A 153 -14.93 -5.35 -1.08
CA THR A 153 -15.28 -6.08 -2.30
C THR A 153 -14.13 -7.00 -2.71
N SER A 154 -14.18 -7.51 -3.94
CA SER A 154 -13.06 -8.20 -4.58
C SER A 154 -12.83 -7.68 -5.99
N GLN A 155 -11.57 -7.60 -6.41
CA GLN A 155 -11.17 -7.31 -7.78
C GLN A 155 -10.16 -8.37 -8.21
N GLY A 156 -10.36 -8.99 -9.38
CA GLY A 156 -9.49 -10.07 -9.85
C GLY A 156 -9.41 -11.28 -8.90
N GLY A 157 -10.41 -11.49 -8.05
CA GLY A 157 -10.42 -12.54 -7.02
C GLY A 157 -9.67 -12.21 -5.73
N VAL A 158 -9.08 -11.02 -5.61
CA VAL A 158 -8.41 -10.55 -4.40
C VAL A 158 -9.36 -9.64 -3.61
N ALA A 159 -9.53 -9.91 -2.32
CA ALA A 159 -10.35 -9.09 -1.43
C ALA A 159 -9.68 -7.74 -1.14
N GLY A 160 -10.47 -6.70 -0.86
CA GLY A 160 -9.97 -5.38 -0.53
C GLY A 160 -11.05 -4.30 -0.59
N TYR A 161 -10.64 -3.03 -0.62
CA TYR A 161 -11.57 -1.91 -0.69
C TYR A 161 -11.61 -1.28 -2.08
N SER A 162 -12.82 -1.09 -2.61
CA SER A 162 -13.08 -0.05 -3.61
C SER A 162 -13.24 1.28 -2.88
N VAL A 163 -12.35 2.22 -3.18
CA VAL A 163 -12.29 3.55 -2.55
C VAL A 163 -12.72 4.57 -3.59
N THR A 164 -13.92 5.12 -3.42
CA THR A 164 -14.55 6.03 -4.38
C THR A 164 -14.64 7.44 -3.82
N SER A 165 -14.10 8.42 -4.54
CA SER A 165 -14.15 9.82 -4.15
C SER A 165 -15.58 10.34 -4.07
N LYS A 166 -15.90 11.01 -2.96
CA LYS A 166 -17.17 11.75 -2.81
C LYS A 166 -17.18 13.06 -3.61
N ILE A 167 -16.03 13.51 -4.12
CA ILE A 167 -15.88 14.78 -4.83
C ILE A 167 -16.16 14.62 -6.32
N ASN A 168 -15.55 13.62 -6.96
CA ASN A 168 -15.63 13.45 -8.41
C ASN A 168 -16.09 12.05 -8.87
N GLY A 169 -16.33 11.11 -7.95
CA GLY A 169 -16.80 9.76 -8.26
C GLY A 169 -15.74 8.83 -8.88
N GLU A 170 -14.51 9.29 -9.08
CA GLU A 170 -13.39 8.43 -9.51
C GLU A 170 -12.97 7.50 -8.36
N SER A 171 -12.35 6.36 -8.67
CA SER A 171 -12.05 5.32 -7.68
C SER A 171 -10.70 4.65 -7.88
N ILE A 172 -10.17 4.11 -6.77
CA ILE A 172 -9.02 3.20 -6.73
C ILE A 172 -9.39 1.92 -5.98
N PHE A 173 -8.65 0.84 -6.23
CA PHE A 173 -8.75 -0.41 -5.46
C PHE A 173 -7.52 -0.60 -4.57
N LEU A 174 -7.75 -0.92 -3.30
CA LEU A 174 -6.72 -1.24 -2.31
C LEU A 174 -6.86 -2.70 -1.86
N PRO A 175 -6.02 -3.62 -2.38
CA PRO A 175 -6.12 -5.04 -2.06
C PRO A 175 -5.67 -5.35 -0.62
N ALA A 176 -6.29 -6.34 0.02
CA ALA A 176 -5.92 -6.84 1.33
C ALA A 176 -4.81 -7.89 1.19
N VAL A 177 -3.56 -7.43 1.12
CA VAL A 177 -2.39 -8.25 0.72
C VAL A 177 -1.42 -8.54 1.86
N GLY A 178 -1.90 -8.46 3.10
CA GLY A 178 -1.12 -8.87 4.26
C GLY A 178 0.17 -8.08 4.48
N HIS A 179 1.16 -8.77 5.04
CA HIS A 179 2.50 -8.23 5.32
C HIS A 179 3.56 -9.34 5.40
N ARG A 180 4.83 -8.97 5.43
CA ARG A 180 5.96 -9.88 5.69
C ARG A 180 6.60 -9.62 7.05
N PHE A 181 6.89 -10.70 7.76
CA PHE A 181 7.62 -10.71 9.03
C PHE A 181 8.59 -11.88 9.06
N SER A 182 9.83 -11.61 9.49
CA SER A 182 10.93 -12.57 9.37
C SER A 182 10.99 -13.08 7.93
N THR A 183 11.10 -14.39 7.73
CA THR A 183 11.11 -15.01 6.42
C THR A 183 9.72 -15.31 5.84
N GLN A 184 8.65 -15.04 6.58
CA GLN A 184 7.29 -15.47 6.25
C GLN A 184 6.44 -14.32 5.68
N ILE A 185 5.42 -14.72 4.93
CA ILE A 185 4.33 -13.86 4.47
C ILE A 185 3.03 -14.22 5.19
N TYR A 186 2.37 -13.21 5.74
CA TYR A 186 1.12 -13.29 6.47
C TYR A 186 0.03 -12.61 5.65
N ASP A 187 -0.67 -13.38 4.84
CA ASP A 187 -1.69 -12.93 3.90
C ASP A 187 -2.89 -13.90 3.85
N SER A 188 -3.73 -13.75 2.82
CA SER A 188 -4.96 -14.52 2.69
C SER A 188 -4.82 -16.04 2.61
N ARG A 189 -3.59 -16.55 2.42
CA ARG A 189 -3.29 -17.99 2.44
C ARG A 189 -3.21 -18.57 3.85
N MET A 190 -3.13 -17.71 4.87
CA MET A 190 -3.19 -18.10 6.27
C MET A 190 -4.60 -17.85 6.83
N PRO A 191 -5.22 -18.82 7.54
CA PRO A 191 -6.60 -18.68 8.02
C PRO A 191 -6.86 -17.43 8.86
N ASP A 192 -5.91 -17.04 9.71
CA ASP A 192 -6.02 -15.87 10.58
C ASP A 192 -5.81 -14.53 9.86
N TYR A 193 -5.42 -14.57 8.57
CA TYR A 193 -5.07 -13.41 7.75
C TYR A 193 -5.82 -13.37 6.41
N ALA A 194 -6.86 -14.20 6.25
CA ALA A 194 -7.68 -14.38 5.03
C ALA A 194 -8.08 -13.06 4.33
N ASP A 195 -8.35 -12.02 5.13
CA ASP A 195 -8.87 -10.73 4.66
C ASP A 195 -8.11 -9.54 5.27
N TYR A 196 -6.80 -9.69 5.51
CA TYR A 196 -5.98 -8.67 6.17
C TYR A 196 -5.04 -7.98 5.19
N GLY A 197 -4.94 -6.65 5.27
CA GLY A 197 -3.94 -5.85 4.56
C GLY A 197 -3.40 -4.74 5.44
N LYS A 198 -2.16 -4.33 5.18
CA LYS A 198 -1.55 -3.17 5.84
C LYS A 198 -0.70 -2.40 4.83
N TYR A 199 -0.72 -1.08 4.86
CA TYR A 199 0.09 -0.23 3.98
C TYR A 199 0.98 0.69 4.78
N TRP A 200 2.18 0.97 4.28
CA TRP A 200 2.99 2.01 4.88
C TRP A 200 2.43 3.41 4.63
N THR A 201 2.58 4.28 5.63
CA THR A 201 2.64 5.72 5.44
C THR A 201 4.09 6.19 5.48
N ALA A 202 4.38 7.36 4.93
CA ALA A 202 5.69 8.03 5.06
C ALA A 202 5.93 8.61 6.45
N SER A 203 4.96 8.54 7.37
CA SER A 203 5.03 9.18 8.69
C SER A 203 5.49 8.20 9.77
N LEU A 204 6.38 8.66 10.64
CA LEU A 204 6.77 7.99 11.87
C LEU A 204 5.63 8.09 12.89
N THR A 205 5.44 7.06 13.72
CA THR A 205 4.44 7.12 14.78
C THR A 205 4.85 8.12 15.84
N SER A 206 3.96 9.08 16.12
CA SER A 206 4.22 10.15 17.10
C SER A 206 4.61 9.58 18.46
N GLY A 207 5.75 10.04 18.99
CA GLY A 207 6.28 9.62 20.30
C GLY A 207 6.79 8.18 20.37
N GLN A 208 6.84 7.45 19.25
CA GLN A 208 7.28 6.05 19.23
C GLN A 208 8.26 5.78 18.06
N PRO A 209 9.55 6.15 18.16
CA PRO A 209 10.49 6.08 17.03
C PRO A 209 10.78 4.68 16.47
N CYS A 210 10.43 3.63 17.22
CA CYS A 210 10.54 2.24 16.77
C CYS A 210 9.39 1.80 15.85
N TYR A 211 8.33 2.59 15.76
CA TYR A 211 7.17 2.35 14.91
C TYR A 211 7.02 3.43 13.85
N ALA A 212 6.43 3.03 12.73
CA ALA A 212 5.90 3.95 11.74
C ALA A 212 4.39 3.75 11.61
N ASP A 213 3.71 4.80 11.19
CA ASP A 213 2.28 4.76 10.97
C ASP A 213 1.97 3.92 9.73
N CYS A 214 0.91 3.13 9.83
CA CYS A 214 0.42 2.30 8.75
C CYS A 214 -1.10 2.40 8.62
N TRP A 215 -1.61 1.97 7.47
CA TRP A 215 -3.04 1.85 7.21
C TRP A 215 -3.47 0.40 7.22
N ASP A 216 -4.30 0.00 8.18
CA ASP A 216 -4.85 -1.35 8.27
C ASP A 216 -6.16 -1.45 7.47
N VAL A 217 -6.32 -2.59 6.80
CA VAL A 217 -7.43 -2.90 5.90
C VAL A 217 -7.97 -4.29 6.25
N THR A 218 -9.22 -4.34 6.73
CA THR A 218 -9.96 -5.59 7.02
C THR A 218 -11.41 -5.47 6.55
N PRO A 219 -12.22 -6.54 6.50
CA PRO A 219 -13.61 -6.45 6.05
C PRO A 219 -14.48 -5.52 6.90
N SER A 220 -14.16 -5.43 8.20
CA SER A 220 -14.93 -4.67 9.18
C SER A 220 -14.38 -3.28 9.43
N ASN A 221 -13.17 -2.95 8.96
CA ASN A 221 -12.52 -1.71 9.32
C ASN A 221 -11.42 -1.30 8.33
N SER A 222 -11.30 0.02 8.12
CA SER A 222 -10.07 0.63 7.64
C SER A 222 -9.66 1.70 8.66
N SER A 223 -8.54 1.51 9.34
CA SER A 223 -8.08 2.37 10.45
C SER A 223 -6.58 2.70 10.33
N PHE A 224 -6.14 3.77 11.00
CA PHE A 224 -4.71 3.89 11.29
C PHE A 224 -4.31 2.83 12.30
N GLY A 225 -3.13 2.28 12.11
CA GLY A 225 -2.38 1.54 13.11
C GLY A 225 -0.93 1.98 13.09
N ASN A 226 -0.09 1.19 13.73
CA ASN A 226 1.35 1.30 13.62
C ASN A 226 1.96 -0.07 13.37
N ALA A 227 3.21 -0.08 12.93
CA ALA A 227 3.97 -1.29 12.68
C ALA A 227 5.43 -1.06 12.99
N TRP A 228 6.11 -2.10 13.46
CA TRP A 228 7.56 -2.06 13.63
C TRP A 228 8.21 -1.73 12.29
N ARG A 229 9.17 -0.82 12.30
CA ARG A 229 9.78 -0.29 11.07
C ARG A 229 10.45 -1.36 10.19
N TYR A 230 10.80 -2.53 10.75
CA TYR A 230 11.37 -3.64 9.99
C TYR A 230 10.34 -4.46 9.21
N LEU A 231 9.03 -4.33 9.47
CA LEU A 231 8.01 -5.14 8.80
C LEU A 231 7.98 -4.80 7.31
N GLY A 232 7.78 -5.83 6.48
CA GLY A 232 7.61 -5.65 5.05
C GLY A 232 6.16 -5.34 4.76
N LEU A 233 5.84 -4.11 4.39
CA LEU A 233 4.48 -3.72 3.97
C LEU A 233 4.46 -3.21 2.53
N PRO A 234 3.35 -3.40 1.80
CA PRO A 234 3.15 -2.76 0.51
C PRO A 234 3.11 -1.23 0.64
N VAL A 235 3.46 -0.59 -0.47
CA VAL A 235 3.41 0.87 -0.65
C VAL A 235 2.45 1.18 -1.79
N ARG A 236 1.47 2.06 -1.53
CA ARG A 236 0.58 2.65 -2.54
C ARG A 236 1.09 4.05 -2.90
N PRO A 237 1.77 4.25 -4.04
CA PRO A 237 2.40 5.54 -4.35
C PRO A 237 1.40 6.66 -4.59
N VAL A 238 1.87 7.88 -4.36
CA VAL A 238 1.14 9.11 -4.64
C VAL A 238 2.06 10.18 -5.25
N MET A 239 1.47 11.19 -5.88
CA MET A 239 2.21 12.33 -6.42
C MET A 239 1.39 13.62 -6.43
N LYS A 240 2.10 14.75 -6.49
CA LYS A 240 1.52 16.10 -6.58
C LYS A 240 1.56 16.66 -8.02
#